data_AF-A0A0S4LGX2-F1
#
_entry.id   AF-A0A0S4LGX2-F1
#
_cell.length_a   1.000
_cell.length_b   1.000
_cell.length_c   1.000
_cell.angle_alpha   90.00
_cell.angle_beta   90.00
_cell.angle_gamma   90.00
#
_symmetry.space_group_name_H-M   'P 1'
#
loop_
_entity.id
_entity.type
_entity.pdbx_description
1 polymer ?
#
loop_
_entity_poly.entity_id
_entity_poly.type
_entity_poly.pdbx_seq_one_letter_code
_entity_poly.pdbx_strand_id
1 'polypeptide(L)'
;MAHVSNLSDESCRISFTQQLSNMLTSQGESSANSDALANKTVLTLTTYNLGPRPFAIAAPSGTDYRFFIDRKGTHCVLTLYGRRKGFISYTNNLTYIATESLPGCACVDS
;
A
#
# COMPACT_ATOMS: atom_id res chain seq x y z
N MET A 1 5.99 1.96 -12.57
CA MET A 1 6.08 1.30 -11.26
C MET A 1 7.32 1.81 -10.58
N ALA A 2 7.16 2.23 -9.33
CA ALA A 2 8.21 2.84 -8.54
C ALA A 2 8.27 2.17 -7.15
N HIS A 3 9.23 2.57 -6.34
CA HIS A 3 9.23 2.25 -4.91
C HIS A 3 9.58 3.48 -4.08
N VAL A 4 9.11 3.50 -2.84
CA VAL A 4 9.44 4.56 -1.89
C VAL A 4 10.89 4.37 -1.43
N SER A 5 11.73 5.40 -1.59
CA SER A 5 13.15 5.36 -1.19
C SER A 5 13.41 5.87 0.22
N ASN A 6 12.47 6.63 0.79
CA ASN A 6 12.66 7.33 2.07
C ASN A 6 11.67 6.90 3.16
N LEU A 7 11.26 5.63 3.15
CA LEU A 7 10.30 5.10 4.13
C LEU A 7 10.83 5.11 5.59
N SER A 8 12.15 5.27 5.77
CA SER A 8 12.77 5.49 7.08
C SER A 8 12.51 6.90 7.64
N ASP A 9 12.21 7.88 6.78
CA ASP A 9 11.85 9.23 7.21
C ASP A 9 10.51 9.22 7.92
N GLU A 10 10.42 9.93 9.05
CA GLU A 10 9.21 9.94 9.87
C GLU A 10 7.98 10.47 9.12
N SER A 11 8.14 11.54 8.34
CA SER A 11 7.04 12.14 7.58
C SER A 11 6.46 11.17 6.54
N CYS A 12 7.31 10.52 5.76
CA CYS A 12 6.88 9.51 4.79
C CYS A 12 6.27 8.30 5.50
N ARG A 13 6.88 7.82 6.58
CA ARG A 13 6.39 6.68 7.35
C ARG A 13 4.98 6.93 7.89
N ILE A 14 4.74 8.07 8.52
CA ILE A 14 3.42 8.44 9.05
C ILE A 14 2.39 8.50 7.92
N SER A 15 2.73 9.19 6.82
CA SER A 15 1.84 9.30 5.67
C SER A 15 1.50 7.93 5.08
N PHE A 16 2.51 7.09 4.83
CA PHE A 16 2.32 5.77 4.26
C PHE A 16 1.44 4.90 5.15
N THR A 17 1.74 4.83 6.46
CA THR A 17 0.94 4.06 7.41
C THR A 17 -0.51 4.54 7.43
N GLN A 18 -0.74 5.86 7.49
CA GLN A 18 -2.07 6.43 7.54
C GLN A 18 -2.88 6.15 6.27
N GLN A 19 -2.29 6.35 5.09
CA GLN A 19 -2.99 6.12 3.83
C GLN A 19 -3.30 4.63 3.63
N LEU A 20 -2.36 3.75 3.94
CA LEU A 20 -2.59 2.32 3.84
C LEU A 20 -3.68 1.85 4.83
N SER A 21 -3.65 2.33 6.07
CA SER A 21 -4.68 1.99 7.06
C SER A 21 -6.08 2.47 6.63
N ASN A 22 -6.18 3.71 6.13
CA ASN A 22 -7.43 4.25 5.61
C ASN A 22 -7.97 3.41 4.44
N MET A 23 -7.11 3.08 3.48
CA MET A 23 -7.50 2.24 2.33
C MET A 23 -8.03 0.88 2.78
N LEU A 24 -7.33 0.19 3.69
CA LEU A 24 -7.76 -1.11 4.21
C LEU A 24 -9.10 -1.00 4.96
N THR A 25 -9.27 0.04 5.76
CA THR A 25 -10.52 0.30 6.50
C THR A 25 -11.68 0.55 5.53
N SER A 26 -11.48 1.32 4.47
CA SER A 26 -12.48 1.52 3.41
C SER A 26 -12.81 0.24 2.64
N GLN A 27 -11.95 -0.77 2.67
CA GLN A 27 -12.22 -2.09 2.10
C GLN A 27 -12.94 -3.05 3.06
N GLY A 28 -13.25 -2.61 4.28
CA GLY A 28 -14.01 -3.36 5.27
C GLY A 28 -13.17 -4.04 6.35
N GLU A 29 -11.86 -3.75 6.45
CA GLU A 29 -11.08 -4.12 7.63
C GLU A 29 -11.47 -3.25 8.83
N SER A 30 -11.36 -3.80 10.04
CA SER A 30 -11.47 -2.98 11.26
C SER A 30 -10.26 -2.04 11.37
N SER A 31 -10.46 -0.83 11.91
CA SER A 31 -9.37 0.15 12.13
C SER A 31 -8.14 -0.47 12.82
N ALA A 32 -8.34 -1.27 13.88
CA ALA A 32 -7.24 -1.90 14.60
C ALA A 32 -6.40 -2.85 13.72
N ASN A 33 -7.05 -3.67 12.90
CA ASN A 33 -6.36 -4.54 11.95
C ASN A 33 -5.66 -3.73 10.86
N SER A 34 -6.32 -2.68 10.33
CA SER A 34 -5.74 -1.80 9.31
C SER A 34 -4.46 -1.14 9.79
N ASP A 35 -4.46 -0.60 11.01
CA ASP A 35 -3.29 0.05 11.62
C ASP A 35 -2.15 -0.96 11.85
N ALA A 36 -2.48 -2.16 12.35
CA ALA A 36 -1.49 -3.21 12.57
C ALA A 36 -0.86 -3.70 11.24
N LEU A 37 -1.68 -3.88 10.20
CA LEU A 37 -1.23 -4.28 8.87
C LEU A 37 -0.38 -3.19 8.21
N ALA A 38 -0.77 -1.93 8.35
CA ALA A 38 -0.02 -0.81 7.79
C ALA A 38 1.37 -0.70 8.44
N ASN A 39 1.45 -0.77 9.76
CA ASN A 39 2.73 -0.76 10.49
C ASN A 39 3.61 -1.97 10.11
N LYS A 40 3.04 -3.17 10.03
CA LYS A 40 3.76 -4.38 9.59
C LYS A 40 4.29 -4.25 8.17
N THR A 41 3.52 -3.63 7.28
CA THR A 41 3.91 -3.42 5.88
C THR A 41 5.09 -2.46 5.79
N VAL A 42 5.04 -1.34 6.52
CA VAL A 42 6.18 -0.41 6.61
C VAL A 42 7.43 -1.13 7.08
N LEU A 43 7.36 -1.91 8.18
CA LEU A 43 8.48 -2.68 8.68
C LEU A 43 9.03 -3.67 7.64
N THR A 44 8.14 -4.30 6.86
CA THR A 44 8.54 -5.25 5.82
C THR A 44 9.26 -4.54 4.68
N LEU A 45 8.74 -3.41 4.22
CA LEU A 45 9.31 -2.62 3.12
C LEU A 45 10.61 -1.92 3.48
N THR A 46 10.81 -1.55 4.76
CA THR A 46 12.09 -1.03 5.23
C THR A 46 13.13 -2.12 5.45
N THR A 47 12.71 -3.32 5.87
CA THR A 47 13.63 -4.45 6.11
C THR A 47 14.06 -5.12 4.80
N TYR A 48 13.13 -5.29 3.86
CA TYR A 48 13.36 -5.96 2.60
C TYR A 48 13.20 -4.96 1.45
N ASN A 49 14.29 -4.72 0.72
CA ASN A 49 14.22 -3.94 -0.51
C ASN A 49 13.52 -4.77 -1.60
N LEU A 50 12.20 -4.60 -1.73
CA LEU A 50 11.39 -5.27 -2.74
C LEU A 50 11.55 -4.66 -4.15
N GLY A 51 12.26 -3.53 -4.29
CA GLY A 51 12.30 -2.75 -5.52
C GLY A 51 10.89 -2.28 -5.96
N PRO A 52 10.68 -1.96 -7.26
CA PRO A 52 9.40 -1.44 -7.80
C PRO A 52 8.31 -2.53 -7.95
N ARG A 53 8.30 -3.55 -7.08
CA ARG A 53 7.43 -4.70 -7.22
C ARG A 53 6.09 -4.47 -6.51
N PRO A 54 4.98 -4.94 -7.08
CA PRO A 54 3.74 -5.08 -6.34
C PRO A 54 3.94 -5.96 -5.10
N PHE A 55 3.22 -5.64 -4.03
CA PHE A 55 3.24 -6.40 -2.78
C PHE A 55 1.82 -6.77 -2.35
N ALA A 56 1.72 -7.83 -1.56
CA ALA A 56 0.46 -8.33 -1.06
C ALA A 56 0.40 -8.24 0.46
N ILE A 57 -0.78 -7.92 0.98
CA ILE A 57 -1.08 -7.89 2.41
C ILE A 57 -2.20 -8.90 2.66
N ALA A 58 -1.87 -9.98 3.37
CA ALA A 58 -2.85 -10.94 3.86
C ALA A 58 -3.48 -10.40 5.15
N ALA A 59 -4.76 -10.08 5.10
CA ALA A 59 -5.49 -9.51 6.23
C ALA A 59 -6.22 -10.57 7.07
N PRO A 60 -6.40 -10.35 8.39
CA PRO A 60 -7.11 -11.28 9.27
C PRO A 60 -8.56 -11.56 8.87
N SER A 61 -9.20 -10.69 8.07
CA SER A 61 -10.55 -10.94 7.53
C SER A 61 -10.62 -12.08 6.50
N GLY A 62 -9.47 -12.65 6.12
CA GLY A 62 -9.33 -13.61 5.04
C GLY A 62 -9.24 -12.96 3.65
N THR A 63 -8.94 -11.66 3.60
CA THR A 63 -8.77 -10.91 2.35
C THR A 63 -7.30 -10.66 2.05
N ASP A 64 -6.85 -11.03 0.86
CA ASP A 64 -5.54 -10.66 0.33
C ASP A 64 -5.67 -9.39 -0.50
N TYR A 65 -5.00 -8.33 -0.08
CA TYR A 65 -4.96 -7.06 -0.81
C TYR A 65 -3.67 -6.96 -1.61
N ARG A 66 -3.74 -6.43 -2.84
CA ARG A 66 -2.59 -6.27 -3.73
C ARG A 66 -2.36 -4.81 -4.05
N PHE A 67 -1.17 -4.33 -3.72
CA PHE A 67 -0.77 -2.96 -3.86
C PHE A 67 0.46 -2.84 -4.77
N PHE A 68 0.63 -1.67 -5.37
CA PHE A 68 1.91 -1.24 -5.91
C PHE A 68 2.10 0.25 -5.63
N ILE A 69 3.34 0.70 -5.73
CA ILE A 69 3.69 2.11 -5.68
C ILE A 69 3.97 2.58 -7.10
N ASP A 70 3.49 3.78 -7.41
CA ASP A 70 3.77 4.43 -8.68
C ASP A 70 4.07 5.91 -8.47
N ARG A 71 4.49 6.54 -9.56
CA ARG A 71 4.74 7.98 -9.59
C ARG A 71 3.70 8.66 -10.48
N LYS A 72 2.96 9.62 -9.91
CA LYS A 72 2.10 10.54 -10.66
C LYS A 72 2.69 11.95 -10.61
N GLY A 73 3.36 12.34 -11.70
CA GLY A 73 4.11 13.59 -11.75
C GLY A 73 5.27 13.56 -10.76
N THR A 74 5.29 14.50 -9.81
CA THR A 74 6.31 14.56 -8.74
C THR A 74 5.92 13.76 -7.50
N HIS A 75 4.71 13.23 -7.43
CA HIS A 75 4.17 12.59 -6.22
C HIS A 75 4.20 11.06 -6.30
N CYS A 76 4.54 10.44 -5.17
CA CYS A 76 4.31 9.03 -4.92
C CYS A 76 2.83 8.75 -4.75
N VAL A 77 2.34 7.65 -5.33
CA VAL A 77 0.99 7.15 -5.09
C VAL A 77 1.01 5.69 -4.68
N LEU A 78 0.16 5.34 -3.72
CA LEU A 78 -0.13 3.97 -3.31
C LEU A 78 -1.42 3.52 -4.00
N THR A 79 -1.35 2.46 -4.78
CA THR A 79 -2.49 1.97 -5.56
C THR A 79 -2.87 0.57 -5.12
N LEU A 80 -4.14 0.40 -4.73
CA LEU A 80 -4.79 -0.89 -4.54
C LEU A 80 -5.43 -1.31 -5.87
N TYR A 81 -4.94 -2.40 -6.46
CA TYR A 81 -5.43 -2.86 -7.77
C TYR A 81 -6.16 -4.19 -7.71
N GLY A 82 -5.99 -4.94 -6.62
CA GLY A 82 -6.62 -6.22 -6.44
C GLY A 82 -6.98 -6.52 -5.00
N ARG A 83 -8.07 -7.26 -4.80
CA ARG A 83 -8.40 -7.92 -3.54
C ARG A 83 -8.97 -9.30 -3.80
N ARG A 84 -8.63 -10.28 -2.97
CA ARG A 84 -9.14 -11.64 -3.07
C ARG A 84 -9.64 -12.10 -1.69
N LYS A 85 -10.85 -12.62 -1.61
CA LYS A 85 -11.41 -13.24 -0.41
C LYS A 85 -11.91 -14.64 -0.75
N GLY A 86 -11.19 -15.66 -0.28
CA GLY A 86 -11.43 -17.05 -0.69
C GLY A 86 -11.30 -17.25 -2.21
N PHE A 87 -12.40 -17.63 -2.86
CA PHE A 87 -12.47 -17.84 -4.31
C PHE A 87 -12.89 -16.58 -5.10
N ILE A 88 -13.34 -15.53 -4.41
CA ILE A 88 -13.75 -14.28 -5.06
C ILE A 88 -12.51 -13.42 -5.25
N SER A 89 -12.14 -13.15 -6.50
CA SER A 89 -11.03 -12.27 -6.88
C SER A 89 -11.58 -11.06 -7.62
N TYR A 90 -11.21 -9.87 -7.17
CA TYR A 90 -11.46 -8.63 -7.89
C TYR A 90 -10.12 -8.02 -8.26
N THR A 91 -9.93 -7.72 -9.54
CA THR A 91 -8.75 -7.02 -10.06
C THR A 91 -9.24 -6.01 -11.07
N ASN A 92 -8.89 -4.75 -10.87
CA ASN A 92 -9.27 -3.69 -11.78
C ASN A 92 -8.01 -2.92 -12.15
N ASN A 93 -7.47 -3.19 -13.33
CA ASN A 93 -6.27 -2.53 -13.84
C ASN A 93 -6.59 -1.30 -14.71
N LEU A 94 -7.88 -0.96 -14.88
CA LEU A 94 -8.34 0.18 -15.68
C LEU A 94 -8.54 1.42 -14.81
N THR A 95 -9.26 1.30 -13.69
CA THR A 95 -9.52 2.42 -12.77
C THR A 95 -8.89 2.23 -11.39
N TYR A 96 -8.35 1.03 -11.11
CA TYR A 96 -7.91 0.62 -9.77
C TYR A 96 -9.04 0.64 -8.73
N ILE A 97 -8.83 -0.02 -7.59
CA ILE A 97 -9.80 -0.08 -6.49
C ILE A 97 -9.73 1.21 -5.68
N ALA A 98 -8.50 1.64 -5.37
CA ALA A 98 -8.21 2.89 -4.68
C ALA A 98 -6.81 3.36 -5.06
N THR A 99 -6.59 4.67 -5.04
CA THR A 99 -5.27 5.27 -5.25
C THR A 99 -5.14 6.49 -4.36
N GLU A 100 -4.16 6.48 -3.47
CA GLU A 100 -3.93 7.56 -2.52
C GLU A 100 -2.54 8.18 -2.73
N SER A 101 -2.45 9.49 -2.52
CA SER A 101 -1.16 10.19 -2.57
C SER A 101 -0.38 9.92 -1.29
N LEU A 102 0.95 9.82 -1.41
CA LEU A 102 1.87 9.64 -0.28
C LEU A 102 2.68 10.93 -0.05
N PRO A 103 2.10 11.96 0.60
CA PRO A 103 2.81 13.20 0.90
C PRO A 103 4.05 12.95 1.78
N GLY A 104 5.14 13.63 1.48
CA GLY A 104 6.41 13.48 2.19
C GLY A 104 7.23 12.24 1.79
N CYS A 105 6.68 11.37 0.93
CA CYS A 105 7.44 10.26 0.36
C CYS A 105 8.11 10.64 -0.96
N ALA A 106 9.34 10.17 -1.14
CA ALA A 106 10.10 10.18 -2.37
C ALA A 106 10.08 8.79 -3.00
N CYS A 107 9.84 8.75 -4.31
CA CYS A 107 9.83 7.52 -5.08
C CYS A 107 10.93 7.54 -6.12
N VAL A 108 11.48 6.38 -6.40
CA VAL A 108 12.42 6.17 -7.48
C VAL A 108 11.81 5.19 -8.48
N ASP A 109 11.84 5.60 -9.74
CA ASP A 109 11.47 4.75 -10.85
C ASP A 109 12.60 3.73 -11.09
N SER A 110 12.26 2.62 -11.72
CA SER A 110 13.24 1.62 -12.18
C SER A 110 13.47 1.75 -13.67
#